data_AF-A0A4U0VRX8-F1
#
_entry.id   AF-A0A4U0VRX8-F1
#
_cell.length_a   1.000
_cell.length_b   1.000
_cell.length_c   1.000
_cell.angle_alpha   90.00
_cell.angle_beta   90.00
_cell.angle_gamma   90.00
#
_symmetry.space_group_name_H-M   'P 1'
#
loop_
_entity.id
_entity.type
_entity.pdbx_description
1 polymer ?
#
loop_
_entity_poly.entity_id
_entity_poly.type
_entity_poly.pdbx_seq_one_letter_code
_entity_poly.pdbx_strand_id
1 'polypeptide(L)'
;MVSLTLPPVPDGENAYLWWALWLRRVFESQPTPGFHARLCVLWTLSGFGVVASILYLLTLFLESRTRETSFWFWRSIYRPSGRYLVGNQRTLFALFSLISCGIFIGYFLSFDRIYLQGENLSDAFVWRSIIWLPIGTHLWVSSWANLQATIIASQTAVGRQLLGPTLATTLYLAGIILGTLSITGLAIACSIYWTRTWRAQERLEYALLDWAFLRADDLPEVARQTVEPLLEVLNSWLGQVLQADNALCAAGAVLIIAVNFGGFAVVHALHRQIKFHIIGAIASSQKNLNARRRQSLSVDVGLGAEVREAAAGQQRRTITDASSLSNPHEHIPASEMRVDLSSGALRRIALDSSPINSAARQKAMRLLELRKVERDVLAVCLLLMASMCLGIALWIAAAPTSVYSNWTTIEVAYFVVPWMYLCSVDAALTFLLFNSLRHLAPVRRNAQ
;
A
#
# COMPACT_ATOMS: atom_id res chain seq x y z
N MET A 1 -13.00 31.08 -2.31
CA MET A 1 -12.98 30.65 -3.73
C MET A 1 -11.90 31.44 -4.43
N VAL A 2 -11.12 30.82 -5.32
CA VAL A 2 -10.18 31.59 -6.14
C VAL A 2 -10.91 32.17 -7.33
N SER A 3 -10.86 33.48 -7.40
CA SER A 3 -11.29 34.28 -8.53
C SER A 3 -10.03 34.95 -9.08
N LEU A 4 -9.81 34.81 -10.37
CA LEU A 4 -8.85 35.61 -11.10
C LEU A 4 -9.31 37.08 -11.03
N THR A 5 -8.42 37.96 -10.61
CA THR A 5 -8.63 39.41 -10.60
C THR A 5 -7.65 40.04 -11.59
N LEU A 6 -8.13 41.05 -12.33
CA LEU A 6 -7.27 41.76 -13.29
C LEU A 6 -6.17 42.50 -12.52
N PRO A 7 -4.89 42.25 -12.83
CA PRO A 7 -3.80 42.98 -12.19
C PRO A 7 -3.86 44.46 -12.61
N PRO A 8 -3.27 45.37 -11.79
CA PRO A 8 -3.07 46.75 -12.22
C PRO A 8 -2.24 46.80 -13.50
N VAL A 9 -2.56 47.76 -14.36
CA VAL A 9 -1.86 48.01 -15.63
C VAL A 9 -0.76 49.03 -15.36
N PRO A 10 0.48 48.82 -15.81
CA PRO A 10 1.54 49.83 -15.73
C PRO A 10 1.19 51.10 -16.51
N ASP A 11 1.66 52.25 -16.04
CA ASP A 11 1.38 53.53 -16.70
C ASP A 11 1.89 53.54 -18.15
N GLY A 12 1.02 53.94 -19.08
CA GLY A 12 1.35 54.02 -20.50
C GLY A 12 1.33 52.68 -21.26
N GLU A 13 1.01 51.57 -20.61
CA GLU A 13 0.82 50.29 -21.28
C GLU A 13 -0.63 50.07 -21.72
N ASN A 14 -0.80 49.36 -22.84
CA ASN A 14 -2.11 48.95 -23.33
C ASN A 14 -2.71 47.90 -22.38
N ALA A 15 -3.81 48.26 -21.71
CA ALA A 15 -4.46 47.43 -20.70
C ALA A 15 -4.85 46.04 -21.23
N TYR A 16 -5.40 45.97 -22.44
CA TYR A 16 -5.85 44.72 -23.04
C TYR A 16 -4.68 43.77 -23.34
N LEU A 17 -3.60 44.30 -23.91
CA LEU A 17 -2.39 43.53 -24.19
C LEU A 17 -1.73 43.01 -22.91
N TRP A 18 -1.62 43.89 -21.89
CA TRP A 18 -1.07 43.51 -20.58
C TRP A 18 -1.85 42.36 -19.95
N TRP A 19 -3.18 42.43 -19.96
CA TRP A 19 -4.04 41.36 -19.42
C TRP A 19 -4.01 40.08 -20.27
N ALA A 20 -3.89 40.17 -21.60
CA ALA A 20 -3.72 38.98 -22.44
C ALA A 20 -2.43 38.22 -22.08
N LEU A 21 -1.31 38.94 -21.96
CA LEU A 21 -0.02 38.37 -21.56
C LEU A 21 -0.04 37.83 -20.13
N TRP A 22 -0.77 38.48 -19.22
CA TRP A 22 -0.99 37.96 -17.87
C TRP A 22 -1.81 36.67 -17.89
N LEU A 23 -2.92 36.63 -18.63
CA LEU A 23 -3.79 35.46 -18.72
C LEU A 23 -3.02 34.26 -19.28
N ARG A 24 -2.24 34.49 -20.33
CA ARG A 24 -1.34 33.48 -20.90
C ARG A 24 -0.34 32.97 -19.87
N ARG A 25 0.31 33.84 -19.09
CA ARG A 25 1.23 33.41 -18.01
C ARG A 25 0.55 32.58 -16.92
N VAL A 26 -0.71 32.87 -16.60
CA VAL A 26 -1.46 32.13 -15.58
C VAL A 26 -1.81 30.72 -16.06
N PHE A 27 -2.23 30.57 -17.32
CA PHE A 27 -2.69 29.29 -17.87
C PHE A 27 -1.56 28.46 -18.50
N GLU A 28 -0.58 29.11 -19.13
CA GLU A 28 0.62 28.52 -19.74
C GLU A 28 1.84 28.69 -18.84
N SER A 29 1.77 28.15 -17.62
CA SER A 29 2.91 28.15 -16.70
C SER A 29 4.09 27.36 -17.29
N GLN A 30 5.28 27.95 -17.24
CA GLN A 30 6.49 27.31 -17.75
C GLN A 30 7.05 26.27 -16.78
N PRO A 31 7.53 25.12 -17.28
CA PRO A 31 8.12 24.11 -16.44
C PRO A 31 9.46 24.53 -15.83
N THR A 32 9.75 24.01 -14.64
CA THR A 32 11.05 24.20 -13.98
C THR A 32 12.19 23.58 -14.78
N PRO A 33 13.42 24.12 -14.66
CA PRO A 33 14.59 23.49 -15.26
C PRO A 33 14.73 22.01 -14.89
N GLY A 34 15.04 21.19 -15.89
CA GLY A 34 15.20 19.74 -15.73
C GLY A 34 13.90 18.93 -15.67
N PHE A 35 12.73 19.55 -15.86
CA PHE A 35 11.44 18.85 -15.89
C PHE A 35 11.42 17.70 -16.92
N HIS A 36 11.91 17.95 -18.13
CA HIS A 36 12.01 16.93 -19.18
C HIS A 36 12.83 15.71 -18.73
N ALA A 37 13.98 15.92 -18.09
CA ALA A 37 14.81 14.82 -17.60
C ALA A 37 14.08 13.97 -16.55
N ARG A 38 13.36 14.62 -15.62
CA ARG A 38 12.55 13.92 -14.60
C ARG A 38 11.41 13.13 -15.23
N LEU A 39 10.78 13.69 -16.26
CA LEU A 39 9.75 13.01 -17.05
C LEU A 39 10.30 11.76 -17.76
N CYS A 40 11.50 11.83 -18.35
CA CYS A 40 12.17 10.68 -18.95
C CYS A 40 12.45 9.55 -17.94
N VAL A 41 12.84 9.89 -16.71
CA VAL A 41 13.05 8.89 -15.65
C VAL A 41 11.74 8.19 -15.31
N LEU A 42 10.65 8.94 -15.15
CA LEU A 42 9.32 8.38 -14.89
C LEU A 42 8.80 7.48 -16.01
N TRP A 43 9.06 7.85 -17.27
CA TRP A 43 8.84 6.97 -18.43
C TRP A 43 9.63 5.67 -18.32
N THR A 44 10.91 5.76 -17.96
CA THR A 44 11.79 4.60 -17.82
C THR A 44 11.31 3.67 -16.71
N LEU A 45 10.94 4.23 -15.55
CA LEU A 45 10.36 3.46 -14.44
C LEU A 45 9.05 2.78 -14.85
N SER A 46 8.15 3.48 -15.54
CA SER A 46 6.90 2.87 -16.04
C SER A 46 7.15 1.75 -17.03
N GLY A 47 8.09 1.95 -17.97
CA GLY A 47 8.49 0.91 -18.92
C GLY A 47 9.08 -0.31 -18.22
N PHE A 48 9.93 -0.09 -17.21
CA PHE A 48 10.45 -1.17 -16.36
C PHE A 48 9.34 -1.91 -15.63
N GLY A 49 8.39 -1.20 -15.00
CA GLY A 49 7.25 -1.81 -14.33
C GLY A 49 6.38 -2.66 -15.25
N VAL A 50 6.17 -2.23 -16.51
CA VAL A 50 5.49 -3.02 -17.55
C VAL A 50 6.24 -4.33 -17.81
N VAL A 51 7.54 -4.25 -18.09
CA VAL A 51 8.37 -5.43 -18.40
C VAL A 51 8.44 -6.38 -17.21
N ALA A 52 8.72 -5.86 -16.01
CA ALA A 52 8.79 -6.65 -14.78
C ALA A 52 7.46 -7.35 -14.47
N SER A 53 6.33 -6.68 -14.66
CA SER A 53 4.99 -7.27 -14.49
C SER A 53 4.74 -8.41 -15.47
N ILE A 54 5.09 -8.25 -16.74
CA ILE A 54 4.94 -9.29 -17.77
C ILE A 54 5.81 -10.51 -17.42
N LEU A 55 7.10 -10.30 -17.13
CA LEU A 55 8.02 -11.37 -16.77
C LEU A 55 7.53 -12.13 -15.53
N TYR A 56 7.02 -11.41 -14.53
CA TYR A 56 6.50 -12.03 -13.33
C TYR A 56 5.20 -12.81 -13.58
N LEU A 57 4.27 -12.29 -14.38
CA LEU A 57 3.06 -13.01 -14.79
C LEU A 57 3.39 -14.29 -15.58
N LEU A 58 4.35 -14.22 -16.50
CA LEU A 58 4.85 -15.39 -17.24
C LEU A 58 5.44 -16.43 -16.28
N THR A 59 6.24 -15.98 -15.31
CA THR A 59 6.82 -16.84 -14.29
C THR A 59 5.75 -17.56 -13.47
N LEU A 60 4.70 -16.83 -13.04
CA LEU A 60 3.56 -17.41 -12.31
C LEU A 60 2.77 -18.40 -13.18
N PHE A 61 2.60 -18.11 -14.47
CA PHE A 61 1.94 -19.02 -15.40
C PHE A 61 2.73 -20.33 -15.58
N LEU A 62 4.05 -20.24 -15.75
CA LEU A 62 4.94 -21.41 -15.84
C LEU A 62 4.97 -22.22 -14.53
N GLU A 63 5.01 -21.54 -13.37
CA GLU A 63 4.90 -22.19 -12.06
C GLU A 63 3.57 -22.95 -11.93
N SER A 64 2.48 -22.35 -12.42
CA SER A 64 1.16 -22.99 -12.42
C SER A 64 1.14 -24.25 -13.30
N ARG A 65 1.74 -24.19 -14.49
CA ARG A 65 1.85 -25.33 -15.40
C ARG A 65 2.70 -26.46 -14.83
N THR A 66 3.84 -26.14 -14.23
CA THR A 66 4.77 -27.13 -13.67
C THR A 66 4.24 -27.82 -12.41
N ARG A 67 3.42 -27.12 -11.62
CA ARG A 67 2.81 -27.70 -10.40
C ARG A 67 1.45 -28.34 -10.62
N GLU A 68 0.98 -28.39 -11.87
CA GLU A 68 -0.38 -28.83 -12.22
C GLU A 68 -1.48 -28.07 -11.44
N THR A 69 -1.17 -26.86 -10.97
CA THR A 69 -2.16 -26.01 -10.31
C THR A 69 -2.87 -25.17 -11.36
N SER A 70 -4.17 -24.92 -11.20
CA SER A 70 -4.88 -23.99 -12.08
C SER A 70 -4.39 -22.57 -11.84
N PHE A 71 -4.18 -21.81 -12.92
CA PHE A 71 -3.92 -20.37 -12.83
C PHE A 71 -5.26 -19.67 -12.63
N TRP A 72 -5.38 -18.84 -11.59
CA TRP A 72 -6.63 -18.16 -11.25
C TRP A 72 -6.36 -16.76 -10.69
N PHE A 73 -7.32 -15.86 -10.94
CA PHE A 73 -7.29 -14.47 -10.47
C PHE A 73 -8.13 -14.28 -9.21
N TRP A 74 -9.37 -14.76 -9.22
CA TRP A 74 -10.24 -14.83 -8.05
C TRP A 74 -10.77 -16.24 -7.88
N ARG A 75 -10.94 -16.65 -6.62
CA ARG A 75 -11.49 -17.96 -6.28
C ARG A 75 -12.48 -17.81 -5.14
N SER A 76 -13.67 -18.39 -5.34
CA SER A 76 -14.64 -18.55 -4.26
C SER A 76 -14.21 -19.71 -3.36
N ILE A 77 -13.99 -19.43 -2.07
CA ILE A 77 -13.60 -20.43 -1.07
C ILE A 77 -14.76 -20.64 -0.11
N TYR A 78 -15.26 -21.87 -0.05
CA TYR A 78 -16.30 -22.27 0.89
C TYR A 78 -15.71 -22.57 2.29
N ARG A 79 -16.38 -22.04 3.31
CA ARG A 79 -16.15 -22.30 4.73
C ARG A 79 -17.50 -22.55 5.41
N PRO A 80 -17.53 -23.19 6.59
CA PRO A 80 -18.78 -23.39 7.33
C PRO A 80 -19.55 -22.10 7.60
N SER A 81 -18.83 -20.96 7.68
CA SER A 81 -19.39 -19.63 7.89
C SER A 81 -19.94 -18.96 6.63
N GLY A 82 -19.65 -19.48 5.44
CA GLY A 82 -20.06 -18.91 4.15
C GLY A 82 -18.98 -18.96 3.07
N ARG A 83 -19.14 -18.16 2.01
CA ARG A 83 -18.24 -18.10 0.86
C ARG A 83 -17.42 -16.80 0.86
N TYR A 84 -16.11 -16.91 0.72
CA TYR A 84 -15.19 -15.78 0.55
C TYR A 84 -14.76 -15.68 -0.92
N LEU A 85 -14.69 -14.46 -1.48
CA LEU A 85 -14.10 -14.22 -2.79
C LEU A 85 -12.64 -13.78 -2.67
N VAL A 86 -11.73 -14.74 -2.64
CA VAL A 86 -10.31 -14.47 -2.44
C VAL A 86 -9.65 -14.14 -3.77
N GLY A 87 -8.91 -13.03 -3.82
CA GLY A 87 -8.03 -12.69 -4.92
C GLY A 87 -6.67 -13.37 -4.80
N ASN A 88 -6.11 -13.85 -5.91
CA ASN A 88 -4.73 -14.29 -5.98
C ASN A 88 -3.84 -13.04 -5.97
N GLN A 89 -3.41 -12.63 -4.78
CA GLN A 89 -2.64 -11.40 -4.58
C GLN A 89 -1.47 -11.28 -5.56
N ARG A 90 -0.70 -12.36 -5.79
CA ARG A 90 0.49 -12.31 -6.67
C ARG A 90 0.11 -11.97 -8.10
N THR A 91 -0.88 -12.66 -8.64
CA THR A 91 -1.36 -12.45 -10.01
C THR A 91 -2.04 -11.10 -10.16
N LEU A 92 -2.92 -10.73 -9.21
CA LEU A 92 -3.65 -9.47 -9.24
C LEU A 92 -2.71 -8.28 -9.09
N PHE A 93 -1.75 -8.33 -8.17
CA PHE A 93 -0.75 -7.27 -7.99
C PHE A 93 0.01 -7.03 -9.30
N ALA A 94 0.49 -8.10 -9.95
CA ALA A 94 1.21 -7.98 -11.21
C ALA A 94 0.34 -7.44 -12.36
N LEU A 95 -0.91 -7.93 -12.47
CA LEU A 95 -1.86 -7.47 -13.48
C LEU A 95 -2.20 -5.99 -13.33
N PHE A 96 -2.55 -5.56 -12.11
CA PHE A 96 -2.90 -4.17 -11.86
C PHE A 96 -1.68 -3.25 -11.91
N SER A 97 -0.48 -3.74 -11.56
CA SER A 97 0.78 -3.03 -11.81
C SER A 97 0.99 -2.77 -13.30
N LEU A 98 0.81 -3.80 -14.14
CA LEU A 98 0.92 -3.69 -15.60
C LEU A 98 -0.03 -2.64 -16.17
N ILE A 99 -1.31 -2.70 -15.80
CA ILE A 99 -2.33 -1.74 -16.25
C ILE A 99 -1.96 -0.33 -15.80
N SER A 100 -1.56 -0.16 -14.54
CA SER A 100 -1.23 1.15 -13.99
C SER A 100 -0.01 1.76 -14.67
N CYS A 101 1.06 0.99 -14.87
CA CYS A 101 2.27 1.47 -15.55
C CYS A 101 1.97 1.84 -17.01
N GLY A 102 1.10 1.08 -17.69
CA GLY A 102 0.63 1.44 -19.04
C GLY A 102 -0.12 2.77 -19.08
N ILE A 103 -1.01 3.02 -18.10
CA ILE A 103 -1.73 4.31 -17.99
C ILE A 103 -0.75 5.45 -17.66
N PHE A 104 0.27 5.20 -16.83
CA PHE A 104 1.29 6.20 -16.51
C PHE A 104 2.09 6.65 -17.73
N ILE A 105 2.37 5.77 -18.70
CA ILE A 105 3.03 6.16 -19.96
C ILE A 105 2.16 7.20 -20.69
N GLY A 106 0.85 6.95 -20.83
CA GLY A 106 -0.08 7.91 -21.43
C GLY A 106 -0.19 9.21 -20.65
N TYR A 107 -0.19 9.12 -19.32
CA TYR A 107 -0.17 10.27 -18.41
C TYR A 107 1.07 11.15 -18.63
N PHE A 108 2.26 10.56 -18.67
CA PHE A 108 3.49 11.30 -18.88
C PHE A 108 3.62 11.85 -20.31
N LEU A 109 3.13 11.11 -21.32
CA LEU A 109 3.04 11.61 -22.69
C LEU A 109 2.14 12.86 -22.78
N SER A 110 1.05 12.88 -22.02
CA SER A 110 0.17 14.05 -21.94
C SER A 110 0.91 15.27 -21.37
N PHE A 111 1.68 15.11 -20.29
CA PHE A 111 2.48 16.20 -19.73
C PHE A 111 3.59 16.68 -20.68
N ASP A 112 4.22 15.77 -21.43
CA ASP A 112 5.18 16.13 -22.47
C ASP A 112 4.54 17.02 -23.54
N ARG A 113 3.41 16.59 -24.10
CA ARG A 113 2.66 17.35 -25.11
C ARG A 113 2.22 18.73 -24.60
N ILE A 114 1.65 18.77 -23.40
CA ILE A 114 1.08 20.00 -22.86
C ILE A 114 2.16 21.02 -22.51
N TYR A 115 3.22 20.60 -21.82
CA TYR A 115 4.16 21.54 -21.19
C TYR A 115 5.47 21.72 -21.94
N LEU A 116 5.85 20.77 -22.80
CA LEU A 116 7.06 20.87 -23.61
C LEU A 116 6.74 21.19 -25.07
N GLN A 117 5.61 20.73 -25.58
CA GLN A 117 5.20 20.96 -26.97
C GLN A 117 4.13 22.06 -27.11
N GLY A 118 3.42 22.41 -26.03
CA GLY A 118 2.35 23.40 -26.06
C GLY A 118 1.06 22.89 -26.74
N GLU A 119 0.88 21.57 -26.82
CA GLU A 119 -0.25 20.93 -27.51
C GLU A 119 -1.32 20.41 -26.54
N ASN A 120 -2.58 20.34 -26.99
CA ASN A 120 -3.70 19.67 -26.31
C ASN A 120 -3.98 20.14 -24.85
N LEU A 121 -3.79 21.43 -24.57
CA LEU A 121 -4.07 22.02 -23.25
C LEU A 121 -5.53 21.81 -22.78
N SER A 122 -6.48 21.70 -23.72
CA SER A 122 -7.90 21.41 -23.43
C SER A 122 -8.14 20.06 -22.75
N ASP A 123 -7.21 19.12 -22.91
CA ASP A 123 -7.35 17.73 -22.47
C ASP A 123 -6.52 17.42 -21.22
N ALA A 124 -5.82 18.44 -20.68
CA ALA A 124 -4.89 18.31 -19.57
C ALA A 124 -5.48 17.61 -18.34
N PHE A 125 -6.72 17.95 -18.01
CA PHE A 125 -7.38 17.42 -16.81
C PHE A 125 -7.88 15.98 -16.96
N VAL A 126 -8.09 15.48 -18.19
CA VAL A 126 -8.47 14.07 -18.41
C VAL A 126 -7.40 13.16 -17.80
N TRP A 127 -6.15 13.40 -18.18
CA TRP A 127 -5.03 12.59 -17.74
C TRP A 127 -4.71 12.82 -16.26
N ARG A 128 -4.86 14.06 -15.75
CA ARG A 128 -4.67 14.35 -14.31
C ARG A 128 -5.62 13.59 -13.41
N SER A 129 -6.88 13.48 -13.81
CA SER A 129 -7.88 12.81 -12.98
C SER A 129 -7.85 11.29 -13.15
N ILE A 130 -7.49 10.77 -14.33
CA ILE A 130 -7.57 9.33 -14.61
C ILE A 130 -6.57 8.49 -13.81
N ILE A 131 -5.42 9.04 -13.38
CA ILE A 131 -4.38 8.28 -12.66
C ILE A 131 -4.87 7.67 -11.36
N TRP A 132 -5.87 8.29 -10.73
CA TRP A 132 -6.41 7.83 -9.46
C TRP A 132 -7.17 6.51 -9.60
N LEU A 133 -7.68 6.19 -10.79
CA LEU A 133 -8.35 4.93 -11.06
C LEU A 133 -7.41 3.73 -10.93
N PRO A 134 -6.34 3.59 -11.74
CA PRO A 134 -5.44 2.44 -11.63
C PRO A 134 -4.77 2.36 -10.26
N ILE A 135 -4.31 3.48 -9.70
CA ILE A 135 -3.65 3.50 -8.37
C ILE A 135 -4.64 3.05 -7.30
N GLY A 136 -5.83 3.66 -7.25
CA GLY A 136 -6.85 3.36 -6.26
C GLY A 136 -7.33 1.90 -6.35
N THR A 137 -7.66 1.43 -7.56
CA THR A 137 -8.07 0.04 -7.78
C THR A 137 -6.96 -0.94 -7.44
N HIS A 138 -5.71 -0.67 -7.82
CA HIS A 138 -4.60 -1.56 -7.52
C HIS A 138 -4.34 -1.66 -6.01
N LEU A 139 -4.30 -0.53 -5.31
CA LEU A 139 -4.14 -0.47 -3.87
C LEU A 139 -5.26 -1.20 -3.14
N TRP A 140 -6.50 -0.96 -3.56
CA TRP A 140 -7.69 -1.63 -3.00
C TRP A 140 -7.62 -3.14 -3.19
N VAL A 141 -7.42 -3.61 -4.41
CA VAL A 141 -7.38 -5.04 -4.74
C VAL A 141 -6.28 -5.75 -3.97
N SER A 142 -5.08 -5.17 -3.94
CA SER A 142 -3.93 -5.77 -3.25
C SER A 142 -4.15 -5.86 -1.74
N SER A 143 -4.69 -4.80 -1.14
CA SER A 143 -4.90 -4.73 0.31
C SER A 143 -6.01 -5.67 0.77
N TRP A 144 -7.11 -5.75 0.01
CA TRP A 144 -8.22 -6.64 0.32
C TRP A 144 -7.92 -8.11 0.02
N ALA A 145 -7.15 -8.42 -1.02
CA ALA A 145 -6.67 -9.78 -1.26
C ALA A 145 -5.86 -10.28 -0.05
N ASN A 146 -4.99 -9.42 0.51
CA ASN A 146 -4.23 -9.71 1.73
C ASN A 146 -5.10 -9.85 2.96
N LEU A 147 -6.05 -8.94 3.14
CA LEU A 147 -6.98 -8.98 4.27
C LEU A 147 -7.80 -10.27 4.28
N GLN A 148 -8.38 -10.65 3.14
CA GLN A 148 -9.17 -11.88 3.07
C GLN A 148 -8.31 -13.14 3.27
N ALA A 149 -7.12 -13.20 2.67
CA ALA A 149 -6.18 -14.31 2.89
C ALA A 149 -5.82 -14.44 4.39
N THR A 150 -5.55 -13.31 5.05
CA THR A 150 -5.21 -13.26 6.48
C THR A 150 -6.40 -13.65 7.36
N ILE A 151 -7.61 -13.19 7.04
CA ILE A 151 -8.83 -13.57 7.76
C ILE A 151 -9.03 -15.09 7.68
N ILE A 152 -8.92 -15.68 6.49
CA ILE A 152 -9.10 -17.11 6.29
C ILE A 152 -8.05 -17.93 7.05
N ALA A 153 -6.79 -17.49 7.03
CA ALA A 153 -5.73 -18.11 7.83
C ALA A 153 -6.00 -17.97 9.34
N SER A 154 -6.47 -16.81 9.79
CA SER A 154 -6.73 -16.55 11.22
C SER A 154 -7.88 -17.37 11.79
N GLN A 155 -8.95 -17.58 11.00
CA GLN A 155 -10.13 -18.30 11.43
C GLN A 155 -9.81 -19.76 11.75
N THR A 156 -8.90 -20.36 10.98
CA THR A 156 -8.42 -21.72 11.26
C THR A 156 -7.65 -21.83 12.57
N ALA A 157 -7.09 -20.73 13.08
CA ALA A 157 -6.28 -20.73 14.30
C ALA A 157 -7.07 -20.35 15.56
N VAL A 158 -7.95 -19.34 15.48
CA VAL A 158 -8.56 -18.70 16.67
C VAL A 158 -10.05 -19.07 16.83
N GLY A 159 -10.71 -19.60 15.79
CA GLY A 159 -12.14 -19.92 15.82
C GLY A 159 -13.08 -18.70 15.92
N ARG A 160 -12.55 -17.47 16.08
CA ARG A 160 -13.33 -16.23 16.07
C ARG A 160 -13.32 -15.59 14.67
N GLN A 161 -14.49 -15.13 14.23
CA GLN A 161 -14.66 -14.44 12.97
C GLN A 161 -14.44 -12.94 13.16
N LEU A 162 -13.42 -12.38 12.51
CA LEU A 162 -13.15 -10.92 12.52
C LEU A 162 -14.12 -10.17 11.60
N LEU A 163 -14.37 -10.73 10.42
CA LEU A 163 -15.36 -10.26 9.45
C LEU A 163 -16.10 -11.45 8.84
N GLY A 164 -17.43 -11.35 8.76
CA GLY A 164 -18.27 -12.33 8.09
C GLY A 164 -17.96 -12.42 6.58
N PRO A 165 -18.11 -13.59 5.94
CA PRO A 165 -17.76 -13.77 4.52
C PRO A 165 -18.55 -12.88 3.57
N THR A 166 -19.85 -12.72 3.84
CA THR A 166 -20.74 -11.85 3.07
C THR A 166 -20.29 -10.40 3.17
N LEU A 167 -20.08 -9.89 4.38
CA LEU A 167 -19.61 -8.52 4.60
C LEU A 167 -18.25 -8.27 3.94
N ALA A 168 -17.29 -9.18 4.09
CA ALA A 168 -15.95 -9.03 3.50
C ALA A 168 -15.99 -9.00 1.97
N THR A 169 -16.80 -9.88 1.36
CA THR A 169 -16.96 -9.93 -0.11
C THR A 169 -17.74 -8.73 -0.63
N THR A 170 -18.80 -8.32 0.06
CA THR A 170 -19.60 -7.14 -0.28
C THR A 170 -18.75 -5.88 -0.20
N LEU A 171 -18.00 -5.66 0.88
CA LEU A 171 -17.12 -4.49 1.00
C LEU A 171 -16.03 -4.50 -0.08
N TYR A 172 -15.45 -5.66 -0.36
CA TYR A 172 -14.44 -5.79 -1.40
C TYR A 172 -14.96 -5.36 -2.78
N LEU A 173 -16.10 -5.91 -3.21
CA LEU A 173 -16.72 -5.59 -4.50
C LEU A 173 -17.29 -4.17 -4.52
N ALA A 174 -17.96 -3.75 -3.46
CA ALA A 174 -18.52 -2.41 -3.33
C ALA A 174 -17.44 -1.34 -3.43
N GLY A 175 -16.28 -1.53 -2.78
CA GLY A 175 -15.18 -0.57 -2.90
C GLY A 175 -14.58 -0.48 -4.30
N ILE A 176 -14.50 -1.60 -5.04
CA ILE A 176 -14.08 -1.56 -6.45
C ILE A 176 -15.11 -0.79 -7.28
N ILE A 177 -16.39 -1.15 -7.18
CA ILE A 177 -17.45 -0.58 -8.02
C ILE A 177 -17.67 0.89 -7.66
N LEU A 178 -17.95 1.20 -6.39
CA LEU A 178 -18.21 2.55 -5.92
C LEU A 178 -16.97 3.43 -6.10
N GLY A 179 -15.78 2.94 -5.73
CA GLY A 179 -14.53 3.70 -5.90
C GLY A 179 -14.26 4.04 -7.36
N THR A 180 -14.37 3.05 -8.27
CA THR A 180 -14.14 3.27 -9.70
C THR A 180 -15.18 4.21 -10.30
N LEU A 181 -16.47 4.00 -10.01
CA LEU A 181 -17.56 4.85 -10.55
C LEU A 181 -17.49 6.28 -10.02
N SER A 182 -17.23 6.48 -8.72
CA SER A 182 -17.08 7.80 -8.13
C SER A 182 -15.88 8.56 -8.71
N ILE A 183 -14.70 7.93 -8.76
CA ILE A 183 -13.50 8.56 -9.32
C ILE A 183 -13.69 8.84 -10.82
N THR A 184 -14.28 7.91 -11.57
CA THR A 184 -14.54 8.10 -13.02
C THR A 184 -15.52 9.24 -13.26
N GLY A 185 -16.63 9.29 -12.53
CA GLY A 185 -17.62 10.36 -12.66
C GLY A 185 -17.04 11.73 -12.34
N LEU A 186 -16.24 11.82 -11.27
CA LEU A 186 -15.56 13.06 -10.88
C LEU A 186 -14.46 13.45 -11.89
N ALA A 187 -13.72 12.49 -12.45
CA ALA A 187 -12.73 12.73 -13.50
C ALA A 187 -13.38 13.28 -14.78
N ILE A 188 -14.51 12.70 -15.20
CA ILE A 188 -15.28 13.19 -16.35
C ILE A 188 -15.78 14.61 -16.08
N ALA A 189 -16.32 14.88 -14.90
CA ALA A 189 -16.77 16.22 -14.52
C ALA A 189 -15.62 17.24 -14.55
N CYS A 190 -14.46 16.91 -13.96
CA CYS A 190 -13.26 17.74 -13.98
C CYS A 190 -12.83 18.06 -15.42
N SER A 191 -12.79 17.05 -16.29
CA SER A 191 -12.43 17.24 -17.70
C SER A 191 -13.41 18.16 -18.42
N ILE A 192 -14.72 17.95 -18.27
CA ILE A 192 -15.75 18.78 -18.92
C ILE A 192 -15.62 20.24 -18.47
N TYR A 193 -15.51 20.47 -17.16
CA TYR A 193 -15.37 21.83 -16.63
C TYR A 193 -14.04 22.47 -17.06
N TRP A 194 -12.95 21.69 -17.13
CA TRP A 194 -11.67 22.21 -17.60
C TRP A 194 -11.74 22.62 -19.06
N THR A 195 -12.28 21.78 -19.95
CA THR A 195 -12.44 22.14 -21.36
C THR A 195 -13.30 23.40 -21.54
N ARG A 196 -14.33 23.59 -20.71
CA ARG A 196 -15.13 24.83 -20.72
C ARG A 196 -14.35 26.04 -20.23
N THR A 197 -13.56 25.87 -19.16
CA THR A 197 -12.68 26.90 -18.61
C THR A 197 -11.64 27.32 -19.64
N TRP A 198 -10.99 26.35 -20.29
CA TRP A 198 -10.00 26.57 -21.33
C TRP A 198 -10.59 27.34 -22.52
N ARG A 199 -11.74 26.92 -23.04
CA ARG A 199 -12.42 27.65 -24.13
C ARG A 199 -12.85 29.06 -23.73
N ALA A 200 -13.27 29.26 -22.48
CA ALA A 200 -13.60 30.60 -21.98
C ALA A 200 -12.35 31.48 -21.89
N GLN A 201 -11.22 30.90 -21.47
CA GLN A 201 -9.92 31.56 -21.43
C GLN A 201 -9.44 31.94 -22.83
N GLU A 202 -9.45 31.02 -23.80
CA GLU A 202 -9.07 31.31 -25.19
C GLU A 202 -9.93 32.43 -25.78
N ARG A 203 -11.25 32.39 -25.59
CA ARG A 203 -12.16 33.46 -26.06
C ARG A 203 -11.81 34.81 -25.44
N LEU A 204 -11.51 34.83 -24.15
CA LEU A 204 -11.11 36.04 -23.46
C LEU A 204 -9.76 36.55 -23.99
N GLU A 205 -8.78 35.67 -24.17
CA GLU A 205 -7.47 36.03 -24.73
C GLU A 205 -7.59 36.62 -26.14
N TYR A 206 -8.32 35.98 -27.05
CA TYR A 206 -8.53 36.50 -28.40
C TYR A 206 -9.25 37.85 -28.39
N ALA A 207 -10.29 38.01 -27.56
CA ALA A 207 -10.98 39.30 -27.43
C ALA A 207 -10.07 40.41 -26.91
N LEU A 208 -9.20 40.10 -25.93
CA LEU A 208 -8.20 41.04 -25.42
C LEU A 208 -7.19 41.42 -26.51
N LEU A 209 -6.71 40.48 -27.31
CA LEU A 209 -5.79 40.77 -28.41
C LEU A 209 -6.44 41.62 -29.50
N ASP A 210 -7.70 41.36 -29.85
CA ASP A 210 -8.46 42.17 -30.81
C ASP A 210 -8.69 43.59 -30.28
N TRP A 211 -9.08 43.74 -29.01
CA TRP A 211 -9.27 45.07 -28.40
C TRP A 211 -7.96 45.81 -28.18
N ALA A 212 -6.86 45.11 -27.93
CA ALA A 212 -5.54 45.74 -27.88
C ALA A 212 -5.21 46.47 -29.18
N PHE A 213 -5.68 45.95 -30.32
CA PHE A 213 -5.54 46.60 -31.63
C PHE A 213 -6.62 47.66 -31.90
N LEU A 214 -7.90 47.32 -31.66
CA LEU A 214 -9.04 48.17 -32.03
C LEU A 214 -9.31 49.33 -31.06
N ARG A 215 -8.84 49.22 -29.81
CA ARG A 215 -9.16 50.12 -28.69
C ARG A 215 -7.93 50.41 -27.84
N ALA A 216 -6.79 50.64 -28.50
CA ALA A 216 -5.52 50.83 -27.82
C ALA A 216 -5.48 52.04 -26.87
N ASP A 217 -6.31 53.05 -27.14
CA ASP A 217 -6.35 54.32 -26.40
C ASP A 217 -7.39 54.34 -25.26
N ASP A 218 -8.11 53.23 -25.02
CA ASP A 218 -9.08 53.15 -23.93
C ASP A 218 -8.38 53.29 -22.57
N LEU A 219 -8.95 54.12 -21.68
CA LEU A 219 -8.48 54.24 -20.31
C LEU A 219 -8.60 52.88 -19.58
N PRO A 220 -7.67 52.53 -18.67
CA PRO A 220 -7.68 51.25 -17.96
C PRO A 220 -9.01 50.92 -17.25
N GLU A 221 -9.72 51.93 -16.75
CA GLU A 221 -11.03 51.78 -16.11
C GLU A 221 -12.13 51.34 -17.10
N VAL A 222 -12.13 51.91 -18.30
CA VAL A 222 -13.06 51.57 -19.39
C VAL A 222 -12.75 50.17 -19.92
N ALA A 223 -11.45 49.87 -20.10
CA ALA A 223 -10.99 48.55 -20.47
C ALA A 223 -11.43 47.50 -19.44
N ARG A 224 -11.27 47.79 -18.14
CA ARG A 224 -11.68 46.89 -17.05
C ARG A 224 -13.16 46.58 -17.11
N GLN A 225 -14.02 47.60 -17.22
CA GLN A 225 -15.48 47.40 -17.32
C GLN A 225 -15.89 46.54 -18.53
N THR A 226 -15.12 46.61 -19.62
CA THR A 226 -15.35 45.79 -20.83
C THR A 226 -14.96 44.33 -20.61
N VAL A 227 -13.86 44.08 -19.89
CA VAL A 227 -13.25 42.75 -19.72
C VAL A 227 -13.91 41.96 -18.58
N GLU A 228 -14.36 42.64 -17.54
CA GLU A 228 -14.83 42.04 -16.29
C GLU A 228 -15.99 41.03 -16.48
N PRO A 229 -17.01 41.28 -17.32
CA PRO A 229 -18.07 40.29 -17.55
C PRO A 229 -17.56 38.97 -18.16
N LEU A 230 -16.57 39.01 -19.05
CA LEU A 230 -15.98 37.81 -19.63
C LEU A 230 -15.08 37.08 -18.62
N LEU A 231 -14.38 37.84 -17.78
CA LEU A 231 -13.58 37.29 -16.68
C LEU A 231 -14.46 36.61 -15.62
N GLU A 232 -15.65 37.15 -15.32
CA GLU A 232 -16.62 36.52 -14.44
C GLU A 232 -17.09 35.16 -14.97
N VAL A 233 -17.36 35.06 -16.28
CA VAL A 233 -17.68 33.78 -16.93
C VAL A 233 -16.52 32.79 -16.77
N LEU A 234 -15.28 33.22 -17.04
CA LEU A 234 -14.09 32.37 -16.83
C LEU A 234 -13.97 31.90 -15.38
N ASN A 235 -14.12 32.82 -14.41
CA ASN A 235 -14.06 32.54 -12.98
C ASN A 235 -15.14 31.54 -12.53
N SER A 236 -16.35 31.63 -13.11
CA SER A 236 -17.43 30.70 -12.80
C SER A 236 -17.08 29.26 -13.18
N TRP A 237 -16.48 29.05 -14.36
CA TRP A 237 -16.04 27.73 -14.81
C TRP A 237 -14.83 27.24 -14.01
N LEU A 238 -13.85 28.12 -13.74
CA LEU A 238 -12.69 27.79 -12.93
C LEU A 238 -13.10 27.34 -11.51
N GLY A 239 -14.09 28.02 -10.91
CA GLY A 239 -14.66 27.62 -9.62
C GLY A 239 -15.25 26.20 -9.64
N GLN A 240 -15.94 25.82 -10.71
CA GLN A 240 -16.49 24.47 -10.88
C GLN A 240 -15.39 23.41 -11.07
N VAL A 241 -14.33 23.72 -11.82
CA VAL A 241 -13.16 22.82 -11.95
C VAL A 241 -12.55 22.56 -10.58
N LEU A 242 -12.25 23.61 -9.82
CA LEU A 242 -11.64 23.49 -8.50
C LEU A 242 -12.53 22.71 -7.52
N GLN A 243 -13.86 22.90 -7.59
CA GLN A 243 -14.79 22.13 -6.76
C GLN A 243 -14.80 20.64 -7.14
N ALA A 244 -14.78 20.32 -8.44
CA ALA A 244 -14.73 18.94 -8.91
C ALA A 244 -13.40 18.27 -8.55
N ASP A 245 -12.28 18.98 -8.68
CA ASP A 245 -10.94 18.49 -8.32
C ASP A 245 -10.81 18.24 -6.81
N ASN A 246 -11.35 19.15 -5.99
CA ASN A 246 -11.45 18.94 -4.54
C ASN A 246 -12.29 17.72 -4.18
N ALA A 247 -13.44 17.53 -4.83
CA ALA A 247 -14.29 16.37 -4.61
C ALA A 247 -13.58 15.07 -5.01
N LEU A 248 -12.82 15.10 -6.12
CA LEU A 248 -11.99 13.98 -6.57
C LEU A 248 -10.90 13.65 -5.55
N CYS A 249 -10.17 14.65 -5.06
CA CYS A 249 -9.13 14.47 -4.05
C CYS A 249 -9.72 13.95 -2.72
N ALA A 250 -10.88 14.45 -2.30
CA ALA A 250 -11.58 13.97 -1.11
C ALA A 250 -12.03 12.52 -1.26
N ALA A 251 -12.61 12.15 -2.41
CA ALA A 251 -12.98 10.77 -2.71
C ALA A 251 -11.76 9.84 -2.71
N GLY A 252 -10.66 10.28 -3.31
CA GLY A 252 -9.37 9.58 -3.27
C GLY A 252 -8.85 9.39 -1.85
N ALA A 253 -8.88 10.45 -1.02
CA ALA A 253 -8.45 10.39 0.38
C ALA A 253 -9.29 9.39 1.19
N VAL A 254 -10.62 9.38 1.02
CA VAL A 254 -11.52 8.41 1.67
C VAL A 254 -11.17 6.98 1.27
N LEU A 255 -10.93 6.73 -0.03
CA LEU A 255 -10.52 5.42 -0.52
C LEU A 255 -9.19 4.98 0.10
N ILE A 256 -8.20 5.88 0.15
CA ILE A 256 -6.88 5.62 0.74
C ILE A 256 -6.98 5.33 2.24
N ILE A 257 -7.80 6.07 2.99
CA ILE A 257 -8.06 5.80 4.41
C ILE A 257 -8.63 4.39 4.59
N ALA A 258 -9.60 4.01 3.76
CA ALA A 258 -10.20 2.68 3.80
C ALA A 258 -9.18 1.57 3.46
N VAL A 259 -8.28 1.80 2.49
CA VAL A 259 -7.15 0.92 2.18
C VAL A 259 -6.22 0.76 3.38
N ASN A 260 -5.82 1.88 4.00
CA ASN A 260 -4.95 1.89 5.18
C ASN A 260 -5.57 1.11 6.34
N PHE A 261 -6.87 1.27 6.58
CA PHE A 261 -7.58 0.50 7.60
C PHE A 261 -7.51 -1.00 7.34
N GLY A 262 -7.66 -1.42 6.08
CA GLY A 262 -7.44 -2.81 5.65
C GLY A 262 -6.02 -3.30 5.94
N GLY A 263 -5.01 -2.49 5.62
CA GLY A 263 -3.60 -2.77 5.91
C GLY A 263 -3.31 -2.93 7.41
N PHE A 264 -3.80 -2.01 8.25
CA PHE A 264 -3.68 -2.10 9.70
C PHE A 264 -4.39 -3.34 10.26
N ALA A 265 -5.57 -3.67 9.75
CA ALA A 265 -6.29 -4.88 10.14
C ALA A 265 -5.50 -6.15 9.83
N VAL A 266 -4.81 -6.21 8.67
CA VAL A 266 -3.89 -7.31 8.31
C VAL A 266 -2.74 -7.40 9.31
N VAL A 267 -2.02 -6.30 9.55
CA VAL A 267 -0.85 -6.28 10.44
C VAL A 267 -1.25 -6.72 11.85
N HIS A 268 -2.37 -6.22 12.35
CA HIS A 268 -2.87 -6.58 13.68
C HIS A 268 -3.33 -8.05 13.74
N ALA A 269 -3.97 -8.57 12.70
CA ALA A 269 -4.34 -9.98 12.61
C ALA A 269 -3.11 -10.90 12.58
N LEU A 270 -2.07 -10.54 11.81
CA LEU A 270 -0.79 -11.25 11.77
C LEU A 270 -0.10 -11.23 13.14
N HIS A 271 -0.04 -10.08 13.79
CA HIS A 271 0.57 -9.97 15.13
C HIS A 271 -0.15 -10.86 16.16
N ARG A 272 -1.49 -10.92 16.10
CA ARG A 272 -2.28 -11.83 16.93
C ARG A 272 -1.98 -13.31 16.63
N GLN A 273 -1.87 -13.69 15.36
CA GLN A 273 -1.51 -15.07 14.97
C GLN A 273 -0.12 -15.46 15.48
N ILE A 274 0.86 -14.58 15.32
CA ILE A 274 2.23 -14.80 15.79
C ILE A 274 2.23 -15.00 17.31
N LYS A 275 1.57 -14.10 18.05
CA LYS A 275 1.47 -14.21 19.52
C LYS A 275 0.81 -15.53 19.94
N PHE A 276 -0.26 -15.94 19.26
CA PHE A 276 -0.94 -17.21 19.54
C PHE A 276 -0.02 -18.42 19.28
N HIS A 277 0.70 -18.43 18.16
CA HIS A 277 1.64 -19.52 17.84
C HIS A 277 2.85 -19.56 18.77
N ILE A 278 3.38 -18.41 19.20
CA ILE A 278 4.47 -18.34 20.18
C ILE A 278 4.02 -18.89 21.53
N ILE A 279 2.86 -18.44 22.04
CA ILE A 279 2.31 -18.93 23.32
C ILE A 279 2.06 -20.44 23.24
N GLY A 280 1.46 -20.92 22.16
CA GLY A 280 1.24 -22.35 21.94
C GLY A 280 2.54 -23.16 21.85
N ALA A 281 3.59 -22.60 21.24
CA ALA A 281 4.91 -23.22 21.17
C ALA A 281 5.55 -23.33 22.57
N ILE A 282 5.55 -22.24 23.35
CA ILE A 282 6.09 -22.20 24.72
C ILE A 282 5.35 -23.19 25.62
N ALA A 283 4.01 -23.18 25.61
CA ALA A 283 3.20 -24.10 26.41
C ALA A 283 3.48 -25.57 26.06
N SER A 284 3.65 -25.89 24.76
CA SER A 284 4.00 -27.25 24.35
C SER A 284 5.42 -27.67 24.75
N SER A 285 6.38 -26.74 24.69
CA SER A 285 7.76 -26.97 25.14
C SER A 285 7.81 -27.26 26.64
N GLN A 286 7.09 -26.46 27.44
CA GLN A 286 7.01 -26.63 28.89
C GLN A 286 6.33 -27.95 29.27
N LYS A 287 5.29 -28.37 28.54
CA LYS A 287 4.65 -29.68 28.75
C LYS A 287 5.62 -30.84 28.48
N ASN A 288 6.43 -30.75 27.41
CA ASN A 288 7.43 -31.76 27.09
C ASN A 288 8.57 -31.81 28.12
N LEU A 289 9.04 -30.65 28.59
CA LEU A 289 10.02 -30.57 29.68
C LEU A 289 9.50 -31.21 30.95
N ASN A 290 8.25 -30.92 31.33
CA ASN A 290 7.62 -31.52 32.51
C ASN A 290 7.42 -33.02 32.36
N ALA A 291 7.04 -33.50 31.17
CA ALA A 291 6.93 -34.94 30.90
C ALA A 291 8.29 -35.64 31.01
N ARG A 292 9.35 -35.04 30.46
CA ARG A 292 10.72 -35.56 30.54
C ARG A 292 11.25 -35.56 31.98
N ARG A 293 10.95 -34.50 32.75
CA ARG A 293 11.30 -34.42 34.18
C ARG A 293 10.57 -35.49 35.01
N ARG A 294 9.31 -35.79 34.68
CA ARG A 294 8.57 -36.89 35.32
C ARG A 294 9.18 -38.25 34.96
N GLN A 295 9.58 -38.46 33.71
CA GLN A 295 10.28 -39.69 33.31
C GLN A 295 11.63 -39.86 34.01
N SER A 296 12.43 -38.80 34.15
CA SER A 296 13.69 -38.90 34.88
C SER A 296 13.47 -39.21 36.37
N LEU A 297 12.46 -38.60 37.00
CA LEU A 297 12.10 -38.89 38.39
C LEU A 297 11.58 -40.32 38.61
N SER A 298 10.92 -40.94 37.63
CA SER A 298 10.47 -42.34 37.76
C SER A 298 11.60 -43.36 37.62
N VAL A 299 12.71 -43.01 36.96
CA VAL A 299 13.83 -43.94 36.74
C VAL A 299 14.70 -44.10 38.00
N ASP A 300 14.82 -43.06 38.83
CA ASP A 300 15.63 -43.12 40.05
C ASP A 300 14.94 -43.82 41.24
N VAL A 301 13.62 -44.02 41.22
CA VAL A 301 12.88 -44.70 42.29
C VAL A 301 12.84 -46.23 42.11
N GLY A 302 13.11 -46.73 40.91
CA GLY A 302 13.08 -48.17 40.59
C GLY A 302 14.35 -48.96 40.98
N LEU A 303 15.45 -48.29 41.32
CA LEU A 303 16.75 -48.93 41.59
C LEU A 303 17.07 -49.12 43.08
N GLY A 304 16.11 -48.84 43.98
CA GLY A 304 16.29 -48.95 45.44
C GLY A 304 15.45 -50.01 46.17
N ALA A 305 14.58 -50.75 45.47
CA ALA A 305 13.59 -51.62 46.13
C ALA A 305 13.91 -53.13 46.16
N GLU A 306 15.03 -53.59 45.59
CA GLU A 306 15.38 -55.03 45.52
C GLU A 306 16.74 -55.37 46.16
N VAL A 307 17.13 -54.81 47.32
CA VAL A 307 18.22 -55.42 48.14
C VAL A 307 18.06 -55.16 49.64
N ARG A 308 16.88 -55.39 50.25
CA ARG A 308 16.83 -55.40 51.72
C ARG A 308 15.72 -56.26 52.32
N GLU A 309 15.80 -57.55 52.03
CA GLU A 309 15.23 -58.59 52.89
C GLU A 309 16.38 -59.42 53.47
N ALA A 310 17.02 -58.90 54.52
CA ALA A 310 17.77 -59.68 55.53
C ALA A 310 18.26 -58.76 56.66
N ALA A 311 18.21 -59.30 57.88
CA ALA A 311 18.75 -58.79 59.14
C ALA A 311 17.84 -57.83 59.93
N ALA A 312 16.96 -58.46 60.70
CA ALA A 312 16.53 -57.99 62.00
C ALA A 312 17.73 -57.81 62.95
N GLY A 313 17.69 -56.78 63.79
CA GLY A 313 18.57 -56.67 64.95
C GLY A 313 18.82 -55.24 65.39
N GLN A 314 18.20 -54.86 66.52
CA GLN A 314 18.65 -53.88 67.52
C GLN A 314 19.39 -52.61 67.04
N GLN A 315 18.90 -51.43 67.45
CA GLN A 315 19.39 -50.77 68.67
C GLN A 315 18.80 -49.35 68.81
N ARG A 316 18.12 -49.16 69.94
CA ARG A 316 17.59 -47.92 70.49
C ARG A 316 18.75 -46.99 70.88
N ARG A 317 18.74 -45.73 70.42
CA ARG A 317 19.24 -44.57 71.17
C ARG A 317 18.69 -43.25 70.62
N THR A 318 17.97 -42.57 71.49
CA THR A 318 17.67 -41.15 71.52
C THR A 318 18.96 -40.33 71.57
N ILE A 319 18.99 -39.17 70.89
CA ILE A 319 19.53 -37.88 71.35
C ILE A 319 19.07 -36.78 70.37
N THR A 320 18.53 -35.73 70.97
CA THR A 320 18.24 -34.37 70.50
C THR A 320 19.44 -33.69 69.83
N ASP A 321 19.23 -32.94 68.73
CA ASP A 321 19.39 -31.48 68.75
C ASP A 321 19.31 -30.83 67.37
N ALA A 322 18.92 -29.56 67.44
CA ALA A 322 18.69 -28.58 66.41
C ALA A 322 19.73 -28.54 65.27
N SER A 323 19.23 -28.47 64.03
CA SER A 323 19.82 -27.62 63.00
C SER A 323 18.78 -27.31 61.94
N SER A 324 18.29 -26.08 62.00
CA SER A 324 17.51 -25.40 60.99
C SER A 324 18.29 -25.33 59.67
N LEU A 325 18.02 -26.26 58.75
CA LEU A 325 18.35 -26.10 57.34
C LEU A 325 17.15 -25.46 56.66
N SER A 326 17.19 -24.14 56.61
CA SER A 326 16.43 -23.30 55.70
C SER A 326 16.67 -23.80 54.27
N ASN A 327 15.72 -24.58 53.73
CA ASN A 327 15.60 -24.73 52.29
C ASN A 327 15.24 -23.36 51.72
N PRO A 328 16.11 -22.71 50.93
CA PRO A 328 15.67 -21.57 50.17
C PRO A 328 14.79 -22.15 49.06
N HIS A 329 13.47 -22.12 49.27
CA HIS A 329 12.53 -22.06 48.18
C HIS A 329 12.81 -20.73 47.47
N GLU A 330 13.84 -20.74 46.62
CA GLU A 330 14.15 -19.69 45.68
C GLU A 330 12.99 -19.71 44.69
N HIS A 331 11.94 -18.97 45.05
CA HIS A 331 10.88 -18.56 44.15
C HIS A 331 11.56 -17.71 43.08
N ILE A 332 12.11 -18.36 42.05
CA ILE A 332 12.50 -17.68 40.81
C ILE A 332 11.20 -17.02 40.32
N PRO A 333 11.12 -15.68 40.32
CA PRO A 333 9.90 -15.00 39.93
C PRO A 333 9.62 -15.35 38.46
N ALA A 334 8.44 -15.92 38.21
CA ALA A 334 8.01 -16.37 36.88
C ALA A 334 7.89 -15.23 35.83
N SER A 335 8.30 -14.00 36.16
CA SER A 335 8.19 -12.83 35.30
C SER A 335 9.39 -12.58 34.38
N GLU A 336 10.54 -13.24 34.57
CA GLU A 336 11.76 -12.88 33.81
C GLU A 336 12.17 -13.83 32.67
N MET A 337 11.55 -15.00 32.53
CA MET A 337 11.89 -15.90 31.41
C MET A 337 11.07 -15.60 30.14
N ARG A 338 11.04 -14.34 29.71
CA ARG A 338 10.74 -14.01 28.30
C ARG A 338 12.00 -14.30 27.50
N VAL A 339 12.26 -15.57 27.24
CA VAL A 339 13.26 -15.95 26.24
C VAL A 339 12.70 -15.52 24.89
N ASP A 340 13.15 -14.36 24.42
CA ASP A 340 12.93 -13.93 23.06
C ASP A 340 13.58 -14.98 22.14
N LEU A 341 12.74 -15.83 21.55
CA LEU A 341 13.14 -16.81 20.55
C LEU A 341 13.65 -16.06 19.32
N SER A 342 14.95 -15.76 19.35
CA SER A 342 15.70 -15.19 18.25
C SER A 342 15.48 -16.02 16.99
N SER A 343 15.38 -15.34 15.84
CA SER A 343 15.26 -15.98 14.52
C SER A 343 16.38 -17.01 14.27
N GLY A 344 17.56 -16.78 14.85
CA GLY A 344 18.67 -17.74 14.83
C GLY A 344 18.35 -19.04 15.55
N ALA A 345 17.68 -18.99 16.71
CA ALA A 345 17.30 -20.18 17.47
C ALA A 345 16.25 -21.01 16.73
N LEU A 346 15.22 -20.36 16.16
CA LEU A 346 14.23 -21.04 15.31
C LEU A 346 14.86 -21.69 14.08
N ARG A 347 15.85 -21.03 13.46
CA ARG A 347 16.58 -21.58 12.31
C ARG A 347 17.42 -22.79 12.70
N ARG A 348 18.07 -22.79 13.87
CA ARG A 348 18.79 -23.95 14.40
C ARG A 348 17.86 -25.13 14.67
N ILE A 349 16.69 -24.89 15.28
CA ILE A 349 15.67 -25.92 15.51
C ILE A 349 15.11 -26.46 14.19
N ALA A 350 14.94 -25.60 13.18
CA ALA A 350 14.47 -26.03 11.86
C ALA A 350 15.50 -26.87 11.09
N LEU A 351 16.80 -26.66 11.36
CA LEU A 351 17.93 -27.39 10.76
C LEU A 351 18.28 -28.67 11.51
N ASP A 352 17.88 -28.83 12.78
CA ASP A 352 18.07 -30.06 13.53
C ASP A 352 17.28 -31.21 12.89
N SER A 353 18.02 -32.19 12.35
CA SER A 353 17.48 -33.35 11.63
C SER A 353 17.12 -34.53 12.55
N SER A 354 17.19 -34.36 13.87
CA SER A 354 16.83 -35.41 14.82
C SER A 354 15.37 -35.88 14.61
N PRO A 355 15.13 -37.20 14.44
CA PRO A 355 13.78 -37.74 14.22
C PRO A 355 12.82 -37.49 15.41
N ILE A 356 13.38 -37.29 16.61
CA ILE A 356 12.64 -37.00 17.85
C ILE A 356 11.99 -35.59 17.78
N ASN A 357 12.51 -34.70 16.93
CA ASN A 357 12.11 -33.28 16.86
C ASN A 357 11.23 -32.93 15.64
N SER A 358 10.70 -33.91 14.90
CA SER A 358 9.92 -33.65 13.66
C SER A 358 8.75 -32.67 13.86
N ALA A 359 8.02 -32.76 14.97
CA ALA A 359 6.92 -31.84 15.30
C ALA A 359 7.40 -30.42 15.67
N ALA A 360 8.52 -30.32 16.40
CA ALA A 360 9.13 -29.03 16.75
C ALA A 360 9.70 -28.33 15.49
N ARG A 361 10.28 -29.11 14.57
CA ARG A 361 10.77 -28.66 13.28
C ARG A 361 9.64 -28.12 12.39
N GLN A 362 8.52 -28.84 12.27
CA GLN A 362 7.35 -28.34 11.52
C GLN A 362 6.80 -27.04 12.11
N LYS A 363 6.76 -26.92 13.45
CA LYS A 363 6.38 -25.68 14.12
C LYS A 363 7.37 -24.55 13.87
N ALA A 364 8.67 -24.82 13.93
CA ALA A 364 9.72 -23.83 13.65
C ALA A 364 9.70 -23.36 12.20
N MET A 365 9.47 -24.27 11.24
CA MET A 365 9.29 -23.94 9.83
C MET A 365 8.05 -23.05 9.62
N ARG A 366 6.90 -23.39 10.23
CA ARG A 366 5.71 -22.53 10.19
C ARG A 366 5.95 -21.16 10.82
N LEU A 367 6.70 -21.08 11.91
CA LEU A 367 7.07 -19.80 12.54
C LEU A 367 8.02 -18.98 11.67
N LEU A 368 8.94 -19.63 10.95
CA LEU A 368 9.81 -18.97 9.97
C LEU A 368 9.03 -18.50 8.75
N GLU A 369 8.04 -19.26 8.29
CA GLU A 369 7.11 -18.84 7.23
C GLU A 369 6.25 -17.67 7.69
N LEU A 370 5.71 -17.69 8.91
CA LEU A 370 4.96 -16.58 9.49
C LEU A 370 5.83 -15.32 9.68
N ARG A 371 7.08 -15.47 10.12
CA ARG A 371 8.04 -14.34 10.19
C ARG A 371 8.47 -13.85 8.80
N LYS A 372 8.44 -14.71 7.78
CA LYS A 372 8.66 -14.29 6.40
C LYS A 372 7.48 -13.44 5.91
N VAL A 373 6.25 -13.78 6.28
CA VAL A 373 5.04 -12.98 6.04
C VAL A 373 5.02 -11.69 6.88
N GLU A 374 5.55 -11.70 8.11
CA GLU A 374 5.77 -10.47 8.90
C GLU A 374 6.74 -9.50 8.20
N ARG A 375 7.69 -10.04 7.44
CA ARG A 375 8.57 -9.30 6.53
C ARG A 375 8.03 -9.20 5.11
N ASP A 376 6.73 -9.36 4.87
CA ASP A 376 6.16 -8.91 3.60
C ASP A 376 6.29 -7.39 3.54
N VAL A 377 7.47 -6.96 3.08
CA VAL A 377 7.86 -5.60 2.73
C VAL A 377 6.76 -4.92 1.95
N LEU A 378 6.02 -5.69 1.15
CA LEU A 378 4.82 -5.25 0.41
C LEU A 378 3.77 -4.59 1.31
N ALA A 379 3.39 -5.18 2.44
CA ALA A 379 2.34 -4.61 3.29
C ALA A 379 2.80 -3.28 3.91
N VAL A 380 4.07 -3.19 4.31
CA VAL A 380 4.66 -1.97 4.89
C VAL A 380 4.82 -0.89 3.81
N CYS A 381 5.33 -1.25 2.63
CA CYS A 381 5.47 -0.34 1.48
C CYS A 381 4.11 0.19 1.03
N LEU A 382 3.09 -0.67 0.93
CA LEU A 382 1.73 -0.26 0.58
C LEU A 382 1.15 0.71 1.62
N LEU A 383 1.35 0.44 2.91
CA LEU A 383 0.89 1.31 4.00
C LEU A 383 1.60 2.68 3.98
N LEU A 384 2.93 2.70 3.82
CA LEU A 384 3.71 3.94 3.72
C LEU A 384 3.29 4.77 2.50
N MET A 385 3.19 4.11 1.34
CA MET A 385 2.75 4.75 0.11
C MET A 385 1.35 5.34 0.26
N ALA A 386 0.40 4.55 0.78
CA ALA A 386 -0.96 5.02 1.02
C ALA A 386 -1.01 6.18 2.04
N SER A 387 -0.19 6.17 3.09
CA SER A 387 -0.13 7.27 4.07
C SER A 387 0.37 8.58 3.45
N MET A 388 1.37 8.51 2.58
CA MET A 388 1.88 9.70 1.90
C MET A 388 0.93 10.19 0.79
N CYS A 389 0.30 9.27 0.04
CA CYS A 389 -0.77 9.62 -0.90
C CYS A 389 -1.92 10.33 -0.18
N LEU A 390 -2.26 9.91 1.05
CA LEU A 390 -3.25 10.59 1.88
C LEU A 390 -2.80 12.01 2.24
N GLY A 391 -1.54 12.18 2.66
CA GLY A 391 -0.98 13.50 2.98
C GLY A 391 -1.07 14.48 1.79
N ILE A 392 -0.73 14.00 0.59
CA ILE A 392 -0.80 14.79 -0.64
C ILE A 392 -2.26 15.09 -1.01
N ALA A 393 -3.15 14.10 -0.96
CA ALA A 393 -4.56 14.30 -1.26
C ALA A 393 -5.21 15.31 -0.30
N LEU A 394 -4.87 15.25 0.99
CA LEU A 394 -5.34 16.21 1.99
C LEU A 394 -4.76 17.61 1.76
N TRP A 395 -3.48 17.71 1.37
CA TRP A 395 -2.87 18.99 1.05
C TRP A 395 -3.55 19.66 -0.15
N ILE A 396 -3.78 18.90 -1.24
CA ILE A 396 -4.49 19.40 -2.42
C ILE A 396 -5.93 19.80 -2.05
N ALA A 397 -6.64 18.98 -1.27
CA ALA A 397 -8.00 19.29 -0.86
C ALA A 397 -8.09 20.53 0.07
N ALA A 398 -7.11 20.74 0.94
CA ALA A 398 -7.09 21.86 1.88
C ALA A 398 -6.71 23.18 1.22
N ALA A 399 -5.81 23.15 0.23
CA ALA A 399 -5.27 24.35 -0.40
C ALA A 399 -5.10 24.16 -1.92
N PRO A 400 -6.19 23.90 -2.68
CA PRO A 400 -6.12 23.58 -4.11
C PRO A 400 -5.46 24.69 -4.92
N THR A 401 -5.58 25.92 -4.46
CA THR A 401 -5.10 27.11 -5.15
C THR A 401 -3.62 27.37 -4.91
N SER A 402 -3.09 26.88 -3.79
CA SER A 402 -1.65 26.91 -3.52
C SER A 402 -0.89 26.02 -4.52
N VAL A 403 -1.52 24.94 -5.00
CA VAL A 403 -0.92 24.01 -5.96
C VAL A 403 -0.60 24.70 -7.27
N TYR A 404 -1.48 25.57 -7.76
CA TYR A 404 -1.31 26.29 -9.03
C TYR A 404 -0.55 27.61 -8.89
N SER A 405 -0.06 27.96 -7.70
CA SER A 405 0.62 29.24 -7.47
C SER A 405 2.03 29.31 -8.07
N ASN A 406 2.72 28.18 -8.16
CA ASN A 406 4.03 28.08 -8.80
C ASN A 406 4.22 26.69 -9.44
N TRP A 407 5.17 26.58 -10.36
CA TRP A 407 5.41 25.32 -11.05
C TRP A 407 5.92 24.22 -10.11
N THR A 408 6.74 24.57 -9.13
CA THR A 408 7.27 23.61 -8.16
C THR A 408 6.15 22.91 -7.39
N THR A 409 5.08 23.62 -7.01
CA THR A 409 3.94 23.05 -6.31
C THR A 409 3.08 22.19 -7.23
N ILE A 410 2.89 22.60 -8.50
CA ILE A 410 2.25 21.76 -9.53
C ILE A 410 3.01 20.45 -9.66
N GLU A 411 4.33 20.54 -9.80
CA GLU A 411 5.18 19.38 -9.98
C GLU A 411 5.13 18.43 -8.78
N VAL A 412 5.23 18.96 -7.57
CA VAL A 412 5.12 18.16 -6.34
C VAL A 412 3.75 17.48 -6.25
N ALA A 413 2.66 18.21 -6.50
CA ALA A 413 1.30 17.69 -6.38
C ALA A 413 1.02 16.55 -7.37
N TYR A 414 1.49 16.69 -8.61
CA TYR A 414 1.17 15.73 -9.68
C TYR A 414 2.19 14.61 -9.85
N PHE A 415 3.46 14.81 -9.49
CA PHE A 415 4.52 13.84 -9.78
C PHE A 415 5.00 13.05 -8.57
N VAL A 416 4.88 13.55 -7.33
CA VAL A 416 5.35 12.80 -6.15
C VAL A 416 4.61 11.47 -5.99
N VAL A 417 3.29 11.45 -6.18
CA VAL A 417 2.50 10.22 -6.12
C VAL A 417 2.95 9.20 -7.19
N PRO A 418 3.04 9.55 -8.49
CA PRO A 418 3.62 8.66 -9.51
C PRO A 418 5.03 8.16 -9.18
N TRP A 419 5.94 9.04 -8.74
CA TRP A 419 7.30 8.66 -8.34
C TRP A 419 7.30 7.57 -7.29
N MET A 420 6.57 7.81 -6.19
CA MET A 420 6.51 6.87 -5.09
C MET A 420 5.86 5.56 -5.49
N TYR A 421 4.79 5.64 -6.27
CA TYR A 421 4.06 4.48 -6.76
C TYR A 421 4.96 3.60 -7.63
N LEU A 422 5.60 4.17 -8.65
CA LEU A 422 6.45 3.43 -9.57
C LEU A 422 7.64 2.81 -8.84
N CYS A 423 8.37 3.58 -8.03
CA CYS A 423 9.49 3.05 -7.24
C CYS A 423 9.06 1.89 -6.32
N SER A 424 7.90 2.00 -5.67
CA SER A 424 7.40 0.97 -4.76
C SER A 424 6.97 -0.29 -5.50
N VAL A 425 6.25 -0.14 -6.62
CA VAL A 425 5.78 -1.23 -7.46
C VAL A 425 6.95 -1.93 -8.14
N ASP A 426 7.92 -1.20 -8.66
CA ASP A 426 9.10 -1.75 -9.32
C ASP A 426 9.97 -2.54 -8.33
N ALA A 427 10.19 -2.02 -7.12
CA ALA A 427 10.88 -2.73 -6.06
C ALA A 427 10.13 -4.01 -5.65
N ALA A 428 8.81 -3.91 -5.51
CA ALA A 428 7.93 -5.03 -5.18
C ALA A 428 7.97 -6.14 -6.25
N LEU A 429 7.80 -5.79 -7.52
CA LEU A 429 7.84 -6.71 -8.65
C LEU A 429 9.21 -7.37 -8.78
N THR A 430 10.29 -6.59 -8.63
CA THR A 430 11.66 -7.13 -8.68
C THR A 430 11.88 -8.16 -7.59
N PHE A 431 11.45 -7.87 -6.35
CA PHE A 431 11.56 -8.81 -5.24
C PHE A 431 10.72 -10.08 -5.46
N LEU A 432 9.48 -9.92 -5.94
CA LEU A 432 8.58 -11.03 -6.25
C LEU A 432 9.12 -11.92 -7.37
N LEU A 433 9.61 -11.30 -8.46
CA LEU A 433 10.22 -11.99 -9.58
C LEU A 433 11.47 -12.76 -9.14
N PHE A 434 12.37 -12.11 -8.42
CA PHE A 434 13.58 -12.76 -7.90
C PHE A 434 13.26 -13.96 -7.01
N ASN A 435 12.27 -13.83 -6.12
CA ASN A 435 11.83 -14.93 -5.27
C ASN A 435 11.23 -16.09 -6.08
N SER A 436 10.38 -15.81 -7.07
CA SER A 436 9.79 -16.85 -7.91
C SER A 436 10.84 -17.57 -8.74
N LEU A 437 11.80 -16.86 -9.32
CA LEU A 437 12.92 -17.46 -10.07
C LEU A 437 13.77 -18.37 -9.17
N ARG A 438 14.05 -17.94 -7.94
CA ARG A 438 14.79 -18.75 -6.96
C ARG A 438 14.06 -20.05 -6.60
N HIS A 439 12.73 -20.03 -6.59
CA HIS A 439 11.90 -21.23 -6.33
C HIS A 439 11.75 -22.15 -7.55
N LEU A 440 11.90 -21.61 -8.77
CA LEU A 440 11.90 -22.40 -10.01
C LEU A 440 13.24 -23.06 -10.29
N ALA A 441 14.35 -22.50 -9.79
CA ALA A 441 15.65 -23.15 -9.89
C ALA A 441 15.55 -24.56 -9.28
N PRO A 442 15.66 -25.63 -10.08
CA PRO A 442 15.50 -26.99 -9.57
C PRO A 442 16.51 -27.16 -8.46
N VAL A 443 16.02 -27.51 -7.26
CA VAL A 443 16.89 -28.05 -6.22
C VAL A 443 17.56 -29.23 -6.89
N ARG A 444 18.83 -29.07 -7.28
CA ARG A 444 19.67 -30.13 -7.84
C ARG A 444 19.50 -31.26 -6.84
N ARG A 445 18.66 -32.24 -7.19
CA ARG A 445 18.60 -33.50 -6.45
C ARG A 445 19.98 -34.05 -6.70
N ASN A 446 20.87 -33.84 -5.74
CA ASN A 446 22.10 -34.60 -5.69
C ASN A 446 21.61 -36.03 -5.68
N ALA A 447 21.74 -36.69 -6.83
CA ALA A 447 21.52 -38.11 -6.95
C ALA A 447 22.51 -38.74 -5.97
N GLN A 448 21.98 -39.16 -4.83
CA GLN A 448 22.62 -40.08 -3.90
C GLN A 448 21.92 -41.42 -4.05
#